data_AF-A0A803TMA6-F1
#
_entry.id   AF-A0A803TMA6-F1
#
_cell.length_a   1.000
_cell.length_b   1.000
_cell.length_c   1.000
_cell.angle_alpha   90.00
_cell.angle_beta   90.00
_cell.angle_gamma   90.00
#
_symmetry.space_group_name_H-M   'P 1'
#
loop_
_entity.id
_entity.type
_entity.pdbx_description
1 polymer ?
#
loop_
_entity_poly.entity_id
_entity_poly.type
_entity_poly.pdbx_seq_one_letter_code
_entity_poly.pdbx_strand_id
1 'polypeptide(L)'
;PWVSHQSKHEIESRELRGHLLSLNSKLDDYSKNMILHGITRSVYLLDTEASACTYDDIKLVASFLDDPDVGIKIQTLHALKAFAGIWKFRIRIQEYIPKVLEIITDIWDSDVHIAGLRLLNVLQLPDHMNVLLRKLLPALMEILQMGNTLSQVQVLKFLSSLVQKESLLFDIMNCQVHPEFFNLFQTSRPGNLLFELLVFVERLCEGRLTSHYQSMHWEYNELSLHEVLFGVDSRLADCLLSLIIHPEEEVQIQACRVILKLQLNEDGEIIGIHGTDTTYSTLSDCNFDHPAFEAEH
;
A
#
# COMPACT_ATOMS: atom_id res chain seq x y z
N PRO A 1 -44.03 3.45 37.47
CA PRO A 1 -42.64 3.78 37.89
C PRO A 1 -41.63 3.17 36.91
N TRP A 2 -41.60 3.73 35.69
CA TRP A 2 -40.73 3.33 34.58
C TRP A 2 -39.81 4.50 34.20
N VAL A 3 -39.27 5.17 35.21
CA VAL A 3 -38.38 6.35 35.04
C VAL A 3 -37.21 6.20 36.01
N SER A 4 -36.38 5.19 35.79
CA SER A 4 -35.11 5.05 36.54
C SER A 4 -34.02 4.29 35.77
N HIS A 5 -34.29 3.77 34.57
CA HIS A 5 -33.28 3.10 33.75
C HIS A 5 -32.75 3.94 32.59
N GLN A 6 -33.38 5.08 32.29
CA GLN A 6 -32.96 5.96 31.18
C GLN A 6 -31.80 6.90 31.56
N SER A 7 -31.66 7.26 32.85
CA SER A 7 -30.61 8.20 33.28
C SER A 7 -29.24 7.55 33.55
N LYS A 8 -29.12 6.21 33.44
CA LYS A 8 -27.86 5.50 33.68
C LYS A 8 -27.05 5.26 32.40
N HIS A 9 -27.70 5.35 31.24
CA HIS A 9 -27.06 5.31 29.92
C HIS A 9 -26.79 6.70 29.33
N GLU A 10 -27.45 7.78 29.78
CA GLU A 10 -27.10 9.15 29.35
C GLU A 10 -25.85 9.73 30.04
N ILE A 11 -25.40 9.05 31.11
CA ILE A 11 -24.04 9.16 31.67
C ILE A 11 -23.17 8.05 31.06
N GLU A 12 -23.44 7.65 29.82
CA GLU A 12 -22.40 7.09 28.96
C GLU A 12 -21.30 8.14 28.88
N SER A 13 -20.10 7.70 29.24
CA SER A 13 -19.04 8.53 29.75
C SER A 13 -18.58 9.54 28.71
N ARG A 14 -18.88 10.84 28.86
CA ARG A 14 -18.38 11.95 28.01
C ARG A 14 -16.84 12.12 28.06
N GLU A 15 -16.09 11.05 28.27
CA GLU A 15 -14.65 10.90 28.26
C GLU A 15 -14.06 11.40 26.95
N LEU A 16 -14.58 10.95 25.79
CA LEU A 16 -14.04 11.41 24.51
C LEU A 16 -14.24 12.92 24.35
N ARG A 17 -15.44 13.41 24.67
CA ARG A 17 -15.73 14.85 24.62
C ARG A 17 -14.88 15.64 25.62
N GLY A 18 -14.66 15.11 26.81
CA GLY A 18 -13.80 15.70 27.84
C GLY A 18 -12.36 15.83 27.38
N HIS A 19 -11.80 14.77 26.79
CA HIS A 19 -10.45 14.80 26.21
C HIS A 19 -10.34 15.82 25.06
N LEU A 20 -11.32 15.87 24.16
CA LEU A 20 -11.33 16.83 23.05
C LEU A 20 -11.40 18.28 23.55
N LEU A 21 -12.17 18.56 24.60
CA LEU A 21 -12.27 19.89 25.20
C LEU A 21 -11.02 20.30 25.99
N SER A 22 -10.28 19.34 26.54
CA SER A 22 -9.03 19.61 27.27
C SER A 22 -7.81 19.70 26.36
N LEU A 23 -7.85 19.10 25.18
CA LEU A 23 -6.75 19.13 24.22
C LEU A 23 -6.47 20.56 23.74
N ASN A 24 -5.27 21.06 24.05
CA ASN A 24 -4.85 22.42 23.75
C ASN A 24 -3.35 22.48 23.45
N SER A 25 -2.95 23.29 22.46
CA SER A 25 -1.54 23.44 22.04
C SER A 25 -0.63 24.06 23.11
N LYS A 26 -1.20 24.73 24.12
CA LYS A 26 -0.45 25.34 25.24
C LYS A 26 -0.07 24.39 26.36
N LEU A 27 -0.58 23.15 26.33
CA LEU A 27 -0.25 22.14 27.32
C LEU A 27 1.21 21.69 27.17
N ASP A 28 1.78 21.16 28.24
CA ASP A 28 3.07 20.49 28.19
C ASP A 28 3.00 19.18 27.39
N ASP A 29 4.15 18.67 26.96
CA ASP A 29 4.23 17.53 26.05
C ASP A 29 3.68 16.23 26.65
N TYR A 30 3.84 16.05 27.96
CA TYR A 30 3.29 14.89 28.66
C TYR A 30 1.76 14.93 28.68
N SER A 31 1.17 16.08 29.02
CA SER A 31 -0.27 16.27 29.02
C SER A 31 -0.89 16.08 27.62
N LYS A 32 -0.28 16.66 26.57
CA LYS A 32 -0.72 16.46 25.18
C LYS A 32 -0.71 14.99 24.79
N ASN A 33 0.38 14.28 25.08
CA ASN A 33 0.52 12.84 24.80
C ASN A 33 -0.56 12.01 25.50
N MET A 34 -0.80 12.25 26.79
CA MET A 34 -1.82 11.51 27.55
C MET A 34 -3.23 11.75 27.03
N ILE A 35 -3.56 12.99 26.68
CA ILE A 35 -4.89 13.32 26.14
C ILE A 35 -5.08 12.68 24.76
N LEU A 36 -4.11 12.77 23.84
CA LEU A 36 -4.19 12.16 22.51
C LEU A 36 -4.27 10.63 22.58
N HIS A 37 -3.51 10.01 23.48
CA HIS A 37 -3.62 8.59 23.77
C HIS A 37 -5.01 8.22 24.29
N GLY A 38 -5.55 9.02 25.23
CA GLY A 38 -6.90 8.90 25.75
C GLY A 38 -7.96 8.99 24.66
N ILE A 39 -7.85 9.96 23.75
CA ILE A 39 -8.72 10.10 22.57
C ILE A 39 -8.68 8.83 21.72
N THR A 40 -7.48 8.34 21.39
CA THR A 40 -7.30 7.12 20.59
C THR A 40 -8.04 5.94 21.22
N ARG A 41 -7.86 5.73 22.54
CA ARG A 41 -8.52 4.66 23.28
C ARG A 41 -10.04 4.84 23.29
N SER A 42 -10.53 6.04 23.57
CA SER A 42 -11.97 6.34 23.60
C SER A 42 -12.62 6.11 22.23
N VAL A 43 -11.97 6.49 21.12
CA VAL A 43 -12.50 6.24 19.77
C VAL A 43 -12.69 4.75 19.49
N TYR A 44 -11.79 3.88 19.98
CA TYR A 44 -11.95 2.44 19.81
C TYR A 44 -13.00 1.80 20.73
N LEU A 45 -13.25 2.39 21.91
CA LEU A 45 -14.11 1.78 22.93
C LEU A 45 -15.53 2.37 22.96
N LEU A 46 -15.71 3.62 22.52
CA LEU A 46 -16.94 4.40 22.66
C LEU A 46 -17.49 4.79 21.28
N ASP A 47 -17.99 3.81 20.53
CA ASP A 47 -18.42 3.98 19.13
C ASP A 47 -19.51 5.06 18.95
N THR A 48 -20.46 5.16 19.90
CA THR A 48 -21.53 6.17 19.87
C THR A 48 -20.99 7.60 20.01
N GLU A 49 -20.08 7.83 20.95
CA GLU A 49 -19.42 9.13 21.14
C GLU A 49 -18.46 9.48 20.01
N ALA A 50 -17.69 8.50 19.54
CA ALA A 50 -16.79 8.70 18.41
C ALA A 50 -17.59 9.06 17.16
N SER A 51 -18.73 8.40 16.93
CA SER A 51 -19.68 8.73 15.87
C SER A 51 -20.41 10.06 16.08
N ALA A 52 -20.45 10.62 17.29
CA ALA A 52 -21.00 11.94 17.56
C ALA A 52 -20.00 13.08 17.32
N CYS A 53 -18.71 12.78 17.16
CA CYS A 53 -17.68 13.79 16.87
C CYS A 53 -17.95 14.50 15.51
N THR A 54 -17.41 15.70 15.39
CA THR A 54 -17.56 16.60 14.25
C THR A 54 -16.26 16.70 13.45
N TYR A 55 -16.32 17.29 12.26
CA TYR A 55 -15.11 17.56 11.48
C TYR A 55 -14.17 18.57 12.14
N ASP A 56 -14.68 19.44 13.00
CA ASP A 56 -13.84 20.37 13.76
C ASP A 56 -13.06 19.65 14.86
N ASP A 57 -13.60 18.58 15.43
CA ASP A 57 -12.85 17.70 16.34
C ASP A 57 -11.70 16.99 15.61
N ILE A 58 -11.93 16.55 14.36
CA ILE A 58 -10.87 15.97 13.51
C ILE A 58 -9.79 17.01 13.18
N LYS A 59 -10.19 18.24 12.82
CA LYS A 59 -9.25 19.34 12.58
C LYS A 59 -8.43 19.67 13.82
N LEU A 60 -9.05 19.67 15.00
CA LEU A 60 -8.37 19.91 16.27
C LEU A 60 -7.28 18.87 16.49
N VAL A 61 -7.60 17.57 16.39
CA VAL A 61 -6.62 16.49 16.54
C VAL A 61 -5.52 16.63 15.49
N ALA A 62 -5.89 16.82 14.21
CA ALA A 62 -4.93 16.93 13.12
C ALA A 62 -3.98 18.15 13.23
N SER A 63 -4.37 19.20 13.95
CA SER A 63 -3.50 20.36 14.19
C SER A 63 -2.22 20.01 14.97
N PHE A 64 -2.21 18.89 15.70
CA PHE A 64 -1.03 18.40 16.41
C PHE A 64 -0.06 17.61 15.51
N LEU A 65 -0.35 17.44 14.21
CA LEU A 65 0.63 16.96 13.23
C LEU A 65 1.79 17.95 13.05
N ASP A 66 1.58 19.23 13.35
CA ASP A 66 2.60 20.28 13.28
C ASP A 66 3.36 20.49 14.61
N ASP A 67 3.03 19.74 15.66
CA ASP A 67 3.70 19.85 16.97
C ASP A 67 5.19 19.49 16.87
N PRO A 68 6.12 20.24 17.49
CA PRO A 68 7.55 19.92 17.43
C PRO A 68 7.93 18.59 18.08
N ASP A 69 7.16 18.10 19.06
CA ASP A 69 7.45 16.82 19.72
C ASP A 69 7.05 15.62 18.86
N VAL A 70 7.99 14.70 18.63
CA VAL A 70 7.78 13.50 17.83
C VAL A 70 6.76 12.56 18.48
N GLY A 71 6.76 12.46 19.82
CA GLY A 71 5.79 11.64 20.55
C GLY A 71 4.35 12.10 20.30
N ILE A 72 4.13 13.41 20.31
CA ILE A 72 2.82 14.01 20.00
C ILE A 72 2.40 13.75 18.56
N LYS A 73 3.31 13.86 17.59
CA LYS A 73 3.00 13.48 16.21
C LYS A 73 2.56 12.02 16.12
N ILE A 74 3.26 11.10 16.80
CA ILE A 74 2.90 9.67 16.85
C ILE A 74 1.51 9.47 17.45
N GLN A 75 1.20 10.09 18.61
CA GLN A 75 -0.12 9.94 19.23
C GLN A 75 -1.23 10.57 18.37
N THR A 76 -0.94 11.68 17.69
CA THR A 76 -1.85 12.30 16.72
C THR A 76 -2.17 11.35 15.57
N LEU A 77 -1.15 10.70 14.98
CA LEU A 77 -1.32 9.72 13.91
C LEU A 77 -2.17 8.51 14.37
N HIS A 78 -1.97 8.02 15.59
CA HIS A 78 -2.79 6.97 16.17
C HIS A 78 -4.25 7.39 16.35
N ALA A 79 -4.50 8.60 16.86
CA ALA A 79 -5.84 9.13 17.03
C ALA A 79 -6.55 9.29 15.67
N LEU A 80 -5.87 9.85 14.67
CA LEU A 80 -6.41 9.97 13.31
C LEU A 80 -6.68 8.61 12.68
N LYS A 81 -5.81 7.61 12.89
CA LYS A 81 -6.05 6.24 12.42
C LYS A 81 -7.29 5.64 13.09
N ALA A 82 -7.50 5.88 14.38
CA ALA A 82 -8.70 5.43 15.07
C ALA A 82 -9.96 6.08 14.45
N PHE A 83 -9.95 7.40 14.25
CA PHE A 83 -11.07 8.10 13.59
C PHE A 83 -11.29 7.66 12.13
N ALA A 84 -10.24 7.29 11.40
CA ALA A 84 -10.36 6.75 10.04
C ALA A 84 -11.10 5.40 9.98
N GLY A 85 -11.25 4.71 11.12
CA GLY A 85 -12.14 3.57 11.27
C GLY A 85 -13.61 3.93 11.05
N ILE A 86 -13.99 5.19 11.26
CA ILE A 86 -15.34 5.70 11.10
C ILE A 86 -15.46 6.35 9.73
N TRP A 87 -16.32 5.77 8.88
CA TRP A 87 -16.39 6.09 7.44
C TRP A 87 -16.56 7.59 7.15
N LYS A 88 -17.37 8.31 7.93
CA LYS A 88 -17.66 9.73 7.70
C LYS A 88 -16.44 10.64 7.86
N PHE A 89 -15.43 10.24 8.64
CA PHE A 89 -14.24 11.05 8.88
C PHE A 89 -13.12 10.81 7.86
N ARG A 90 -13.17 9.71 7.10
CA ARG A 90 -12.09 9.36 6.15
C ARG A 90 -11.79 10.48 5.16
N ILE A 91 -12.83 11.09 4.57
CA ILE A 91 -12.67 12.19 3.61
C ILE A 91 -11.98 13.39 4.26
N ARG A 92 -12.38 13.74 5.49
CA ARG A 92 -11.76 14.85 6.22
C ARG A 92 -10.30 14.56 6.57
N ILE A 93 -9.98 13.30 6.90
CA ILE A 93 -8.62 12.88 7.24
C ILE A 93 -7.71 12.83 6.00
N GLN A 94 -8.26 12.53 4.81
CA GLN A 94 -7.51 12.53 3.54
C GLN A 94 -6.87 13.89 3.23
N GLU A 95 -7.45 15.00 3.69
CA GLU A 95 -6.86 16.33 3.52
C GLU A 95 -5.48 16.47 4.17
N TYR A 96 -5.16 15.61 5.16
CA TYR A 96 -3.88 15.61 5.86
C TYR A 96 -2.86 14.62 5.31
N ILE A 97 -3.19 13.86 4.25
CA ILE A 97 -2.25 12.90 3.62
C ILE A 97 -0.91 13.56 3.24
N PRO A 98 -0.86 14.76 2.62
CA PRO A 98 0.42 15.41 2.30
C PRO A 98 1.30 15.60 3.53
N LYS A 99 0.70 16.01 4.66
CA LYS A 99 1.43 16.22 5.91
C LYS A 99 1.89 14.91 6.55
N VAL A 100 1.05 13.87 6.50
CA VAL A 100 1.42 12.53 7.00
C VAL A 100 2.59 11.97 6.18
N LEU A 101 2.56 12.15 4.86
CA LEU A 101 3.64 11.75 3.96
C LEU A 101 4.94 12.51 4.27
N GLU A 102 4.89 13.84 4.44
CA GLU A 102 6.02 14.66 4.88
C GLU A 102 6.62 14.13 6.19
N ILE A 103 5.78 13.88 7.21
CA ILE A 103 6.24 13.38 8.52
C ILE A 103 6.99 12.05 8.39
N ILE A 104 6.46 11.08 7.62
CA ILE A 104 7.11 9.76 7.48
C ILE A 104 8.35 9.78 6.60
N THR A 105 8.54 10.79 5.75
CA THR A 105 9.75 10.90 4.92
C THR A 105 10.83 11.76 5.56
N ASP A 106 10.45 12.71 6.41
CA ASP A 106 11.38 13.67 7.00
C ASP A 106 11.91 13.21 8.38
N ILE A 107 11.14 12.37 9.10
CA ILE A 107 11.51 11.88 10.43
C ILE A 107 11.84 10.40 10.37
N TRP A 108 13.13 10.07 10.46
CA TRP A 108 13.61 8.69 10.49
C TRP A 108 13.46 8.04 11.87
N ASP A 109 12.21 7.73 12.23
CA ASP A 109 11.85 7.05 13.48
C ASP A 109 10.88 5.90 13.18
N SER A 110 11.14 4.74 13.77
CA SER A 110 10.35 3.54 13.49
C SER A 110 8.89 3.69 13.90
N ASP A 111 8.61 4.29 15.06
CA ASP A 111 7.25 4.46 15.57
C ASP A 111 6.49 5.50 14.74
N VAL A 112 7.17 6.54 14.24
CA VAL A 112 6.61 7.47 13.26
C VAL A 112 6.22 6.74 11.98
N HIS A 113 7.13 5.95 11.39
CA HIS A 113 6.83 5.18 10.19
C HIS A 113 5.63 4.24 10.40
N ILE A 114 5.60 3.51 11.53
CA ILE A 114 4.52 2.57 11.84
C ILE A 114 3.18 3.30 11.99
N ALA A 115 3.13 4.39 12.75
CA ALA A 115 1.90 5.13 13.00
C ALA A 115 1.37 5.78 11.72
N GLY A 116 2.26 6.44 10.96
CA GLY A 116 1.90 7.11 9.71
C GLY A 116 1.45 6.15 8.62
N LEU A 117 2.20 5.07 8.38
CA LEU A 117 1.84 4.08 7.37
C LEU A 117 0.56 3.31 7.73
N ARG A 118 0.30 3.03 9.02
CA ARG A 118 -0.98 2.45 9.47
C ARG A 118 -2.17 3.35 9.16
N LEU A 119 -2.01 4.67 9.28
CA LEU A 119 -3.02 5.63 8.87
C LEU A 119 -3.19 5.62 7.36
N LEU A 120 -2.10 5.72 6.59
CA LEU A 120 -2.17 5.74 5.13
C LEU A 120 -2.80 4.48 4.53
N ASN A 121 -2.49 3.30 5.10
CA ASN A 121 -3.03 2.01 4.65
C ASN A 121 -4.55 1.86 4.80
N VAL A 122 -5.22 2.71 5.59
CA VAL A 122 -6.69 2.69 5.73
C VAL A 122 -7.39 3.79 4.94
N LEU A 123 -6.63 4.69 4.31
CA LEU A 123 -7.15 5.80 3.50
C LEU A 123 -7.09 5.45 2.02
N GLN A 124 -8.05 5.95 1.25
CA GLN A 124 -7.93 5.95 -0.21
C GLN A 124 -7.07 7.13 -0.64
N LEU A 125 -6.07 6.91 -1.50
CA LEU A 125 -5.22 7.99 -2.00
C LEU A 125 -5.82 8.59 -3.28
N PRO A 126 -6.13 9.90 -3.31
CA PRO A 126 -6.57 10.57 -4.52
C PRO A 126 -5.51 10.54 -5.63
N ASP A 127 -5.91 10.50 -6.90
CA ASP A 127 -4.94 10.39 -8.02
C ASP A 127 -4.10 11.65 -8.23
N HIS A 128 -4.59 12.82 -7.84
CA HIS A 128 -3.78 14.05 -7.89
C HIS A 128 -2.55 13.99 -6.97
N MET A 129 -2.51 13.05 -6.01
CA MET A 129 -1.37 12.82 -5.14
C MET A 129 -0.23 12.04 -5.81
N ASN A 130 -0.46 11.43 -6.97
CA ASN A 130 0.53 10.57 -7.62
C ASN A 130 1.85 11.33 -7.92
N VAL A 131 1.78 12.62 -8.25
CA VAL A 131 2.97 13.45 -8.47
C VAL A 131 3.81 13.61 -7.19
N LEU A 132 3.17 13.79 -6.04
CA LEU A 132 3.88 13.83 -4.76
C LEU A 132 4.47 12.46 -4.44
N LEU A 133 3.67 11.40 -4.57
CA LEU A 133 4.08 10.03 -4.24
C LEU A 133 5.33 9.60 -5.03
N ARG A 134 5.41 9.91 -6.33
CA ARG A 134 6.62 9.62 -7.15
C ARG A 134 7.90 10.16 -6.52
N LYS A 135 7.86 11.37 -5.96
CA LYS A 135 9.02 12.01 -5.31
C LYS A 135 9.40 11.33 -4.00
N LEU A 136 8.43 10.69 -3.33
CA LEU A 136 8.60 10.07 -2.02
C LEU A 136 8.86 8.57 -2.10
N LEU A 137 8.68 7.94 -3.27
CA LEU A 137 8.95 6.51 -3.47
C LEU A 137 10.36 6.08 -3.04
N PRO A 138 11.45 6.84 -3.30
CA PRO A 138 12.77 6.49 -2.79
C PRO A 138 12.82 6.39 -1.26
N ALA A 139 12.20 7.34 -0.54
CA ALA A 139 12.15 7.31 0.92
C ALA A 139 11.32 6.11 1.44
N LEU A 140 10.21 5.78 0.78
CA LEU A 140 9.42 4.58 1.10
C LEU A 140 10.21 3.30 0.85
N MET A 141 11.02 3.25 -0.22
CA MET A 141 11.90 2.14 -0.52
C MET A 141 13.04 2.03 0.51
N GLU A 142 13.57 3.14 1.02
CA GLU A 142 14.51 3.12 2.14
C GLU A 142 13.87 2.53 3.41
N ILE A 143 12.63 2.91 3.75
CA ILE A 143 11.91 2.33 4.90
C ILE A 143 11.75 0.82 4.73
N LEU A 144 11.47 0.33 3.52
CA LEU A 144 11.38 -1.11 3.23
C LEU A 144 12.71 -1.83 3.50
N GLN A 145 13.83 -1.23 3.12
CA GLN A 145 15.12 -1.90 3.16
C GLN A 145 15.81 -1.79 4.53
N MET A 146 15.63 -0.67 5.21
CA MET A 146 16.37 -0.31 6.43
C MET A 146 15.48 -0.22 7.69
N GLY A 147 14.16 -0.24 7.53
CA GLY A 147 13.23 -0.18 8.65
C GLY A 147 13.20 -1.45 9.50
N ASN A 148 12.61 -1.34 10.69
CA ASN A 148 12.33 -2.53 11.50
C ASN A 148 11.19 -3.35 10.87
N THR A 149 11.03 -4.61 11.29
CA THR A 149 10.03 -5.54 10.74
C THR A 149 8.62 -4.93 10.67
N LEU A 150 8.20 -4.18 11.69
CA LEU A 150 6.85 -3.63 11.72
C LEU A 150 6.69 -2.48 10.72
N SER A 151 7.68 -1.57 10.62
CA SER A 151 7.69 -0.53 9.59
C SER A 151 7.72 -1.14 8.17
N GLN A 152 8.53 -2.18 7.96
CA GLN A 152 8.63 -2.91 6.70
C GLN A 152 7.29 -3.52 6.28
N VAL A 153 6.59 -4.19 7.20
CA VAL A 153 5.24 -4.72 6.95
C VAL A 153 4.27 -3.61 6.56
N GLN A 154 4.30 -2.46 7.24
CA GLN A 154 3.38 -1.36 6.92
C GLN A 154 3.69 -0.70 5.58
N VAL A 155 4.98 -0.54 5.22
CA VAL A 155 5.34 0.07 3.93
C VAL A 155 5.08 -0.88 2.78
N LEU A 156 5.23 -2.20 2.95
CA LEU A 156 4.85 -3.19 1.94
C LEU A 156 3.37 -3.14 1.60
N LYS A 157 2.50 -3.02 2.61
CA LYS A 157 1.06 -2.81 2.40
C LYS A 157 0.79 -1.55 1.60
N PHE A 158 1.48 -0.48 1.97
CA PHE A 158 1.29 0.82 1.32
C PHE A 158 1.76 0.77 -0.14
N LEU A 159 2.98 0.31 -0.39
CA LEU A 159 3.53 0.13 -1.74
C LEU A 159 2.66 -0.83 -2.58
N SER A 160 2.16 -1.92 -2.01
CA SER A 160 1.22 -2.84 -2.70
C SER A 160 -0.08 -2.15 -3.12
N SER A 161 -0.55 -1.15 -2.37
CA SER A 161 -1.69 -0.33 -2.77
C SER A 161 -1.33 0.66 -3.90
N LEU A 162 -0.09 1.17 -3.90
CA LEU A 162 0.39 2.09 -4.94
C LEU A 162 0.67 1.38 -6.26
N VAL A 163 1.18 0.14 -6.23
CA VAL A 163 1.42 -0.70 -7.43
C VAL A 163 0.15 -0.91 -8.25
N GLN A 164 -1.01 -0.96 -7.60
CA GLN A 164 -2.30 -1.08 -8.28
C GLN A 164 -2.72 0.19 -9.02
N LYS A 165 -2.02 1.32 -8.83
CA LYS A 165 -2.20 2.53 -9.63
C LYS A 165 -1.25 2.45 -10.83
N GLU A 166 -1.78 2.18 -12.02
CA GLU A 166 -1.00 2.06 -13.27
C GLU A 166 -0.01 3.21 -13.48
N SER A 167 -0.40 4.44 -13.13
CA SER A 167 0.46 5.63 -13.26
C SER A 167 1.68 5.69 -12.35
N LEU A 168 1.79 4.81 -11.34
CA LEU A 168 2.91 4.74 -10.40
C LEU A 168 3.75 3.46 -10.57
N LEU A 169 3.26 2.47 -11.32
CA LEU A 169 3.89 1.16 -11.41
C LEU A 169 5.33 1.26 -11.94
N PHE A 170 5.55 1.98 -13.03
CA PHE A 170 6.88 2.19 -13.58
C PHE A 170 7.82 2.88 -12.58
N ASP A 171 7.36 3.93 -11.90
CA ASP A 171 8.17 4.67 -10.92
C ASP A 171 8.57 3.77 -9.73
N ILE A 172 7.67 2.90 -9.28
CA ILE A 172 7.95 1.92 -8.21
C ILE A 172 8.97 0.88 -8.70
N MET A 173 8.79 0.37 -9.91
CA MET A 173 9.69 -0.60 -10.53
C MET A 173 11.09 -0.03 -10.78
N ASN A 174 11.19 1.29 -11.05
CA ASN A 174 12.47 1.96 -11.29
C ASN A 174 13.16 2.48 -10.01
N CYS A 175 12.55 2.30 -8.83
CA CYS A 175 13.15 2.70 -7.56
C CYS A 175 14.47 1.97 -7.32
N GLN A 176 15.47 2.70 -6.85
CA GLN A 176 16.77 2.11 -6.50
C GLN A 176 16.65 1.21 -5.27
N VAL A 177 17.34 0.08 -5.30
CA VAL A 177 17.46 -0.84 -4.18
C VAL A 177 18.92 -1.09 -3.83
N HIS A 178 19.19 -1.39 -2.56
CA HIS A 178 20.50 -1.77 -2.05
C HIS A 178 20.89 -3.17 -2.56
N PRO A 179 22.18 -3.46 -2.72
CA PRO A 179 22.66 -4.79 -3.13
C PRO A 179 22.13 -5.93 -2.24
N GLU A 180 21.90 -5.64 -0.96
CA GLU A 180 21.38 -6.56 0.04
C GLU A 180 19.86 -6.75 -0.01
N PHE A 181 19.15 -6.23 -1.01
CA PHE A 181 17.68 -6.28 -1.09
C PHE A 181 17.12 -7.71 -0.89
N PHE A 182 17.77 -8.72 -1.46
CA PHE A 182 17.37 -10.13 -1.31
C PHE A 182 17.45 -10.66 0.13
N ASN A 183 18.10 -9.96 1.06
CA ASN A 183 18.07 -10.30 2.49
C ASN A 183 16.65 -10.17 3.09
N LEU A 184 15.72 -9.50 2.39
CA LEU A 184 14.30 -9.45 2.76
C LEU A 184 13.59 -10.80 2.52
N PHE A 185 14.10 -11.66 1.63
CA PHE A 185 13.50 -12.97 1.29
C PHE A 185 14.06 -14.15 2.09
N GLN A 186 14.98 -13.90 3.03
CA GLN A 186 15.58 -14.97 3.83
C GLN A 186 14.51 -15.67 4.67
N THR A 187 14.54 -17.02 4.70
CA THR A 187 13.60 -17.85 5.47
C THR A 187 13.64 -17.63 6.98
N SER A 188 14.69 -16.99 7.49
CA SER A 188 14.81 -16.58 8.90
C SER A 188 14.03 -15.31 9.25
N ARG A 189 13.49 -14.60 8.25
CA ARG A 189 12.66 -13.42 8.48
C ARG A 189 11.30 -13.82 9.05
N PRO A 190 10.63 -12.94 9.82
CA PRO A 190 9.28 -13.20 10.31
C PRO A 190 8.29 -13.50 9.17
N GLY A 191 7.47 -14.53 9.30
CA GLY A 191 6.57 -14.97 8.22
C GLY A 191 5.56 -13.91 7.79
N ASN A 192 5.08 -13.07 8.72
CA ASN A 192 4.21 -11.94 8.37
C ASN A 192 4.91 -10.88 7.50
N LEU A 193 6.22 -10.70 7.62
CA LEU A 193 7.00 -9.84 6.73
C LEU A 193 7.18 -10.48 5.36
N LEU A 194 7.55 -11.77 5.33
CA LEU A 194 7.71 -12.53 4.09
C LEU A 194 6.39 -12.59 3.30
N PHE A 195 5.28 -12.83 3.97
CA PHE A 195 3.96 -12.85 3.36
C PHE A 195 3.65 -11.52 2.65
N GLU A 196 3.80 -10.38 3.33
CA GLU A 196 3.53 -9.06 2.74
C GLU A 196 4.52 -8.70 1.63
N LEU A 197 5.77 -9.16 1.72
CA LEU A 197 6.76 -9.01 0.66
C LEU A 197 6.34 -9.79 -0.60
N LEU A 198 5.89 -11.04 -0.42
CA LEU A 198 5.40 -11.87 -1.53
C LEU A 198 4.10 -11.33 -2.12
N VAL A 199 3.21 -10.74 -1.30
CA VAL A 199 2.03 -10.01 -1.79
C VAL A 199 2.47 -8.83 -2.65
N PHE A 200 3.46 -8.05 -2.21
CA PHE A 200 4.00 -6.94 -2.99
C PHE A 200 4.57 -7.41 -4.33
N VAL A 201 5.38 -8.47 -4.34
CA VAL A 201 5.92 -9.06 -5.58
C VAL A 201 4.81 -9.58 -6.49
N GLU A 202 3.80 -10.26 -5.94
CA GLU A 202 2.64 -10.70 -6.72
C GLU A 202 1.96 -9.52 -7.44
N ARG A 203 1.75 -8.39 -6.74
CA ARG A 203 1.14 -7.20 -7.34
C ARG A 203 2.01 -6.60 -8.44
N LEU A 204 3.34 -6.62 -8.30
CA LEU A 204 4.26 -6.19 -9.35
C LEU A 204 4.12 -7.08 -10.59
N CYS A 205 4.06 -8.40 -10.40
CA CYS A 205 3.83 -9.35 -11.50
C CYS A 205 2.47 -9.12 -12.17
N GLU A 206 1.41 -8.84 -11.40
CA GLU A 206 0.09 -8.53 -11.94
C GLU A 206 0.09 -7.22 -12.73
N GLY A 207 0.77 -6.20 -12.23
CA GLY A 207 0.94 -4.92 -12.91
C GLY A 207 1.62 -5.08 -14.28
N ARG A 208 2.66 -5.91 -14.37
CA ARG A 208 3.35 -6.21 -15.63
C ARG A 208 2.48 -6.91 -16.67
N LEU A 209 1.46 -7.66 -16.23
CA LEU A 209 0.51 -8.34 -17.11
C LEU A 209 -0.60 -7.41 -17.66
N THR A 210 -0.68 -6.16 -17.19
CA THR A 210 -1.67 -5.22 -17.70
C THR A 210 -1.33 -4.78 -19.13
N SER A 211 -2.33 -4.71 -20.00
CA SER A 211 -2.13 -4.33 -21.42
C SER A 211 -1.51 -2.94 -21.56
N HIS A 212 -1.84 -2.01 -20.66
CA HIS A 212 -1.22 -0.68 -20.63
C HIS A 212 0.29 -0.79 -20.42
N TYR A 213 0.72 -1.60 -19.43
CA TYR A 213 2.13 -1.75 -19.13
C TYR A 213 2.91 -2.44 -20.25
N GLN A 214 2.33 -3.50 -20.84
CA GLN A 214 2.96 -4.25 -21.93
C GLN A 214 3.06 -3.46 -23.24
N SER A 215 2.20 -2.46 -23.44
CA SER A 215 2.21 -1.63 -24.66
C SER A 215 3.38 -0.64 -24.74
N MET A 216 4.12 -0.46 -23.65
CA MET A 216 5.22 0.51 -23.57
C MET A 216 6.57 -0.21 -23.44
N HIS A 217 7.59 0.35 -24.08
CA HIS A 217 8.97 -0.07 -23.85
C HIS A 217 9.54 0.72 -22.66
N TRP A 218 9.81 0.03 -21.56
CA TRP A 218 10.32 0.62 -20.33
C TRP A 218 11.83 0.44 -20.23
N GLU A 219 12.55 1.51 -19.96
CA GLU A 219 13.97 1.48 -19.63
C GLU A 219 14.14 1.63 -18.11
N TYR A 220 14.71 0.62 -17.47
CA TYR A 220 14.98 0.65 -16.02
C TYR A 220 16.46 0.87 -15.73
N ASN A 221 16.74 1.46 -14.57
CA ASN A 221 18.08 1.64 -14.07
C ASN A 221 18.70 0.31 -13.60
N GLU A 222 20.02 0.17 -13.65
CA GLU A 222 20.76 -1.06 -13.31
C GLU A 222 20.50 -1.59 -11.89
N LEU A 223 20.28 -0.70 -10.92
CA LEU A 223 19.97 -1.08 -9.53
C LEU A 223 18.49 -0.84 -9.18
N SER A 224 17.63 -0.86 -10.19
CA SER A 224 16.19 -0.74 -9.98
C SER A 224 15.59 -1.99 -9.33
N LEU A 225 14.47 -1.82 -8.65
CA LEU A 225 13.67 -2.92 -8.13
C LEU A 225 13.31 -3.92 -9.23
N HIS A 226 13.00 -3.44 -10.44
CA HIS A 226 12.75 -4.28 -11.60
C HIS A 226 13.95 -5.15 -11.94
N GLU A 227 15.13 -4.55 -12.12
CA GLU A 227 16.33 -5.30 -12.52
C GLU A 227 16.70 -6.35 -11.46
N VAL A 228 16.58 -6.00 -10.18
CA VAL A 228 16.87 -6.94 -9.09
C VAL A 228 15.85 -8.09 -9.03
N LEU A 229 14.56 -7.84 -9.25
CA LEU A 229 13.52 -8.87 -9.14
C LEU A 229 13.28 -9.68 -10.41
N PHE A 230 13.40 -9.05 -11.58
CA PHE A 230 12.99 -9.60 -12.87
C PHE A 230 14.05 -9.48 -13.97
N GLY A 231 15.20 -8.86 -13.67
CA GLY A 231 16.34 -8.83 -14.58
C GLY A 231 16.95 -10.21 -14.81
N VAL A 232 17.87 -10.28 -15.76
CA VAL A 232 18.47 -11.54 -16.22
C VAL A 232 19.24 -12.26 -15.10
N ASP A 233 19.86 -11.48 -14.21
CA ASP A 233 20.62 -11.99 -13.07
C ASP A 233 19.78 -12.12 -11.78
N SER A 234 18.45 -12.02 -11.88
CA SER A 234 17.56 -12.11 -10.72
C SER A 234 17.65 -13.46 -10.01
N ARG A 235 17.69 -13.40 -8.67
CA ARG A 235 17.66 -14.58 -7.79
C ARG A 235 16.28 -14.87 -7.21
N LEU A 236 15.25 -14.21 -7.73
CA LEU A 236 13.89 -14.32 -7.21
C LEU A 236 13.37 -15.76 -7.25
N ALA A 237 13.62 -16.51 -8.34
CA ALA A 237 13.19 -17.90 -8.45
C ALA A 237 13.78 -18.79 -7.34
N ASP A 238 15.08 -18.69 -7.07
CA ASP A 238 15.74 -19.44 -6.00
C ASP A 238 15.17 -19.08 -4.62
N CYS A 239 14.94 -17.79 -4.37
CA CYS A 239 14.31 -17.31 -3.15
C CYS A 239 12.90 -17.90 -2.98
N LEU A 240 12.08 -17.89 -4.03
CA LEU A 240 10.73 -18.43 -4.00
C LEU A 240 10.73 -19.93 -3.73
N LEU A 241 11.61 -20.70 -4.39
CA LEU A 241 11.75 -22.14 -4.13
C LEU A 241 12.12 -22.43 -2.67
N SER A 242 12.96 -21.60 -2.05
CA SER A 242 13.29 -21.72 -0.63
C SER A 242 12.10 -21.43 0.30
N LEU A 243 11.17 -20.57 -0.12
CA LEU A 243 10.00 -20.17 0.66
C LEU A 243 8.83 -21.16 0.55
N ILE A 244 8.80 -22.04 -0.44
CA ILE A 244 7.77 -23.11 -0.56
C ILE A 244 7.85 -24.09 0.63
N ILE A 245 9.02 -24.23 1.26
CA ILE A 245 9.23 -25.09 2.43
C ILE A 245 9.25 -24.32 3.76
N HIS A 246 8.82 -23.05 3.76
CA HIS A 246 8.75 -22.22 4.96
C HIS A 246 7.77 -22.81 5.99
N PRO A 247 8.01 -22.79 7.31
CA PRO A 247 7.13 -23.43 8.30
C PRO A 247 5.69 -22.89 8.32
N GLU A 248 5.48 -21.63 7.94
CA GLU A 248 4.14 -21.01 7.89
C GLU A 248 3.47 -21.23 6.53
N GLU A 249 2.29 -21.86 6.54
CA GLU A 249 1.52 -22.23 5.33
C GLU A 249 1.15 -21.03 4.45
N GLU A 250 0.78 -19.89 5.05
CA GLU A 250 0.41 -18.68 4.30
C GLU A 250 1.56 -18.16 3.43
N VAL A 251 2.81 -18.26 3.92
CA VAL A 251 4.02 -17.90 3.16
C VAL A 251 4.22 -18.85 1.98
N GLN A 252 4.05 -20.16 2.20
CA GLN A 252 4.18 -21.15 1.13
C GLN A 252 3.15 -20.91 0.01
N ILE A 253 1.88 -20.73 0.39
CA ILE A 253 0.78 -20.49 -0.56
C ILE A 253 1.06 -19.22 -1.36
N GLN A 254 1.48 -18.14 -0.70
CA GLN A 254 1.77 -16.89 -1.38
C GLN A 254 2.99 -17.00 -2.30
N ALA A 255 4.04 -17.74 -1.91
CA ALA A 255 5.20 -18.01 -2.77
C ALA A 255 4.79 -18.76 -4.05
N CYS A 256 3.93 -19.79 -3.92
CA CYS A 256 3.37 -20.51 -5.07
C CYS A 256 2.57 -19.60 -6.00
N ARG A 257 1.78 -18.65 -5.46
CA ARG A 257 1.06 -17.65 -6.29
C ARG A 257 2.02 -16.79 -7.10
N VAL A 258 3.10 -16.30 -6.48
CA VAL A 258 4.11 -15.50 -7.17
C VAL A 258 4.77 -16.30 -8.30
N ILE A 259 5.13 -17.57 -8.05
CA ILE A 259 5.73 -18.45 -9.07
C ILE A 259 4.79 -18.59 -10.28
N LEU A 260 3.51 -18.88 -10.06
CA LEU A 260 2.53 -19.00 -11.13
C LEU A 260 2.40 -17.71 -11.94
N LYS A 261 2.45 -16.54 -11.29
CA LYS A 261 2.38 -15.23 -11.96
C LYS A 261 3.65 -14.91 -12.74
N LEU A 262 4.82 -15.34 -12.28
CA LEU A 262 6.07 -15.19 -13.02
C LEU A 262 6.03 -15.98 -14.33
N GLN A 263 5.59 -17.24 -14.28
CA GLN A 263 5.46 -18.09 -15.47
C GLN A 263 4.53 -17.46 -16.53
N LEU A 264 3.41 -16.86 -16.10
CA LEU A 264 2.51 -16.16 -17.01
C LEU A 264 3.14 -14.92 -17.67
N ASN A 265 4.07 -14.24 -16.99
CA ASN A 265 4.78 -13.10 -17.57
C ASN A 265 5.81 -13.54 -18.62
N GLU A 266 6.53 -14.65 -18.37
CA GLU A 266 7.47 -15.23 -19.34
C GLU A 266 6.76 -15.66 -20.63
N ASP A 267 5.61 -16.34 -20.52
CA ASP A 267 4.79 -16.74 -21.68
C ASP A 267 4.26 -15.53 -22.46
N GLY A 268 3.86 -14.46 -21.77
CA GLY A 268 3.37 -13.22 -22.37
C GLY A 268 4.45 -12.46 -23.14
N GLU A 269 5.68 -12.42 -22.64
CA GLU A 269 6.83 -11.79 -23.31
C GLU A 269 7.24 -12.55 -24.58
N ILE A 270 7.20 -13.89 -24.56
CA ILE A 270 7.49 -14.73 -25.73
C ILE A 270 6.49 -14.47 -26.87
N ILE A 271 5.19 -14.32 -26.56
CA ILE A 271 4.16 -14.01 -27.54
C ILE A 271 4.33 -12.59 -28.11
N GLY A 272 4.72 -11.62 -27.28
CA GLY A 272 5.01 -10.24 -27.70
C GLY A 272 6.19 -10.12 -28.67
N ILE A 273 7.23 -10.92 -28.48
CA ILE A 273 8.41 -10.96 -29.36
C ILE A 273 8.07 -11.63 -30.71
N HIS A 274 7.25 -12.69 -30.72
CA HIS A 274 6.83 -13.37 -31.95
C HIS A 274 5.70 -12.66 -32.72
N GLY A 275 5.05 -11.65 -32.13
CA GLY A 275 3.99 -10.87 -32.77
C GLY A 275 4.43 -9.83 -33.80
N THR A 276 5.74 -9.66 -34.03
CA THR A 276 6.28 -8.68 -35.00
C THR A 276 6.82 -9.28 -36.29
N ASP A 277 6.94 -10.61 -36.39
CA ASP A 277 7.34 -11.31 -37.60
C ASP A 277 6.33 -12.40 -37.98
N THR A 278 5.24 -11.99 -38.63
CA THR A 278 4.51 -12.87 -39.57
C THR A 278 3.69 -12.04 -40.54
N THR A 279 4.35 -11.56 -41.59
CA THR A 279 3.68 -11.32 -42.87
C THR A 279 3.01 -12.62 -43.31
N TYR A 280 1.67 -12.61 -43.31
CA TYR A 280 0.84 -13.64 -43.92
C TYR A 280 1.28 -13.87 -45.37
N SER A 281 1.95 -15.00 -45.61
CA SER A 281 2.09 -15.56 -46.95
C SER A 281 0.85 -16.42 -47.21
N THR A 282 -0.11 -15.86 -47.93
CA THR A 282 -1.25 -16.56 -48.50
C THR A 282 -0.76 -17.50 -49.60
N LEU A 283 -0.73 -18.80 -49.29
CA LEU A 283 -0.64 -19.87 -50.27
C LEU A 283 -2.04 -20.42 -50.51
N SER A 284 -2.64 -20.02 -51.63
CA SER A 284 -3.75 -20.75 -52.23
C SER A 284 -3.83 -20.44 -53.73
N ASP A 285 -2.91 -21.02 -54.49
CA ASP A 285 -3.06 -21.25 -55.92
C ASP A 285 -3.40 -22.72 -56.12
N CYS A 286 -4.60 -23.00 -56.65
CA CYS A 286 -4.92 -24.16 -57.48
C CYS A 286 -6.28 -23.88 -58.15
N ASN A 287 -6.19 -23.36 -59.38
CA ASN A 287 -7.27 -23.31 -60.36
C ASN A 287 -7.94 -24.68 -60.55
N PHE A 288 -9.26 -24.71 -60.66
CA PHE A 288 -9.97 -25.62 -61.56
C PHE A 288 -11.23 -24.95 -62.10
N ASP A 289 -11.52 -25.30 -63.34
CA ASP A 289 -12.30 -24.57 -64.33
C ASP A 289 -13.81 -24.43 -64.06
N HIS A 290 -14.36 -23.35 -64.64
CA HIS A 290 -15.79 -23.15 -64.91
C HIS A 290 -16.25 -24.09 -66.06
N PRO A 291 -17.53 -24.50 -66.09
CA PRO A 291 -18.56 -23.74 -66.84
C PRO A 291 -19.90 -23.68 -66.08
N ALA A 292 -20.56 -22.53 -65.96
CA ALA A 292 -21.55 -21.95 -66.90
C ALA A 292 -22.76 -22.87 -67.17
N PHE A 293 -23.92 -22.53 -66.59
CA PHE A 293 -25.22 -22.31 -67.29
C PHE A 293 -26.37 -22.08 -66.28
N GLU A 294 -27.18 -21.04 -66.55
CA GLU A 294 -28.66 -20.91 -66.43
C GLU A 294 -29.43 -21.53 -65.25
N ALA A 295 -30.55 -21.04 -64.73
CA ALA A 295 -31.39 -19.84 -64.83
C ALA A 295 -32.48 -20.00 -63.75
N GLU A 296 -33.08 -18.88 -63.31
CA GLU A 296 -34.45 -18.71 -62.78
C GLU A 296 -35.16 -19.88 -62.05
N HIS A 297 -35.36 -19.74 -60.74
CA HIS A 297 -36.66 -19.37 -60.13
C HIS A 297 -36.55 -19.18 -58.61
#